data_AF-X1PRM6-F1
#
_entry.id   AF-X1PRM6-F1
#
_cell.length_a   1.000
_cell.length_b   1.000
_cell.length_c   1.000
_cell.angle_alpha   90.00
_cell.angle_beta   90.00
_cell.angle_gamma   90.00
#
_symmetry.space_group_name_H-M   'P 1'
#
loop_
_entity.id
_entity.type
_entity.pdbx_description
1 polymer ?
#
loop_
_entity_poly.entity_id
_entity_poly.type
_entity_poly.pdbx_seq_one_letter_code
_entity_poly.pdbx_strand_id
1 'polypeptide(L)'
;MILTIGMAVDANILIFERIKEELRLEKTFRASIDAGFRKAFRTIFDANVTTLIAALALFYFGSGPIKGFAVTLSIGILASMFTAIVVTKIVLELVATIFLMRYSILI
;
A
#
# COMPACT_ATOMS: atom_id res chain seq x y z
N MET A 1 -7.56 17.41 5.46
CA MET A 1 -7.68 16.71 4.16
C MET A 1 -6.40 16.76 3.32
N ILE A 2 -5.55 17.80 3.45
CA ILE A 2 -4.24 17.87 2.76
C ILE A 2 -3.30 16.73 3.19
N LEU A 3 -3.32 16.31 4.47
CA LEU A 3 -2.49 15.22 5.01
C LEU A 3 -2.76 13.86 4.36
N THR A 4 -4.02 13.53 4.08
CA THR A 4 -4.41 12.25 3.47
C THR A 4 -3.94 12.16 2.02
N ILE A 5 -3.96 13.29 1.29
CA ILE A 5 -3.43 13.37 -0.07
C ILE A 5 -1.90 13.24 -0.06
N GLY A 6 -1.22 13.88 0.90
CA GLY A 6 0.24 13.76 1.07
C GLY A 6 0.71 12.32 1.29
N MET A 7 0.05 11.58 2.18
CA MET A 7 0.35 10.15 2.40
C MET A 7 0.04 9.28 1.18
N ALA A 8 -1.02 9.59 0.42
CA ALA A 8 -1.36 8.83 -0.78
C ALA A 8 -0.31 9.01 -1.89
N VAL A 9 0.23 10.23 -2.05
CA VAL A 9 1.29 10.51 -3.03
C VAL A 9 2.61 9.87 -2.59
N ASP A 10 2.94 9.94 -1.30
CA ASP A 10 4.15 9.32 -0.73
C ASP A 10 4.18 7.80 -0.98
N ALA A 11 3.05 7.12 -0.79
CA ALA A 11 2.92 5.68 -1.05
C ALA A 11 3.20 5.31 -2.52
N ASN A 12 2.73 6.12 -3.48
CA ASN A 12 2.98 5.89 -4.90
C ASN A 12 4.45 6.10 -5.27
N ILE A 13 5.10 7.13 -4.72
CA ILE A 13 6.53 7.39 -4.92
C ILE A 13 7.36 6.23 -4.36
N LEU A 14 7.02 5.75 -3.16
CA LEU A 14 7.71 4.63 -2.50
C LEU A 14 7.67 3.34 -3.33
N ILE A 15 6.51 3.00 -3.93
CA ILE A 15 6.40 1.83 -4.82
C ILE A 15 7.34 1.96 -6.02
N PHE A 16 7.34 3.13 -6.66
CA PHE A 16 8.21 3.40 -7.81
C PHE A 16 9.70 3.31 -7.45
N GLU A 17 10.07 3.87 -6.30
CA GLU A 17 11.44 3.84 -5.81
C GLU A 17 11.89 2.40 -5.50
N ARG A 18 11.04 1.61 -4.86
CA ARG A 18 11.37 0.22 -4.49
C ARG A 18 11.48 -0.71 -5.69
N ILE A 19 10.65 -0.51 -6.72
CA ILE A 19 10.80 -1.20 -8.00
C ILE A 19 12.12 -0.81 -8.66
N LYS A 20 12.48 0.49 -8.65
CA LYS A 20 13.74 0.97 -9.24
C LYS A 20 14.98 0.45 -8.51
N GLU A 21 14.92 0.27 -7.19
CA GLU A 21 15.97 -0.41 -6.41
C GLU A 21 16.10 -1.89 -6.77
N GLU A 22 14.99 -2.63 -6.84
CA GLU A 22 15.01 -4.06 -7.19
C GLU A 22 15.41 -4.30 -8.66
N LEU A 23 15.23 -3.31 -9.55
CA LEU A 23 15.75 -3.31 -10.92
C LEU A 23 17.27 -3.06 -10.97
N ARG A 24 17.82 -2.27 -10.04
CA ARG A 24 19.27 -2.05 -9.92
C ARG A 24 20.03 -3.26 -9.36
N LEU A 25 19.32 -4.18 -8.71
CA LEU A 25 19.88 -5.43 -8.17
C LEU A 25 19.94 -6.57 -9.20
N GLU A 26 19.94 -6.25 -10.52
CA GLU A 26 20.04 -7.19 -11.66
C GLU A 26 18.99 -8.31 -11.71
N LYS A 27 17.89 -8.17 -10.97
CA LYS A 27 16.75 -9.07 -11.08
C LYS A 27 16.02 -8.85 -12.40
N THR A 28 15.48 -9.91 -12.98
CA THR A 28 14.66 -9.82 -14.19
C THR A 28 13.52 -8.82 -13.96
N PHE A 29 13.20 -7.97 -14.93
CA PHE A 29 12.20 -6.89 -14.80
C PHE A 29 10.89 -7.32 -14.12
N ARG A 30 10.41 -8.54 -14.42
CA ARG A 30 9.24 -9.15 -13.78
C ARG A 30 9.43 -9.49 -12.29
N ALA A 31 10.59 -10.04 -11.93
CA ALA A 31 10.92 -10.38 -10.55
C ALA A 31 11.14 -9.13 -9.68
N SER A 32 11.72 -8.07 -10.25
CA SER A 32 11.89 -6.78 -9.56
C SER A 32 10.56 -6.10 -9.26
N ILE A 33 9.58 -6.18 -10.17
CA ILE A 33 8.23 -5.65 -9.93
C ILE A 33 7.54 -6.42 -8.80
N ASP A 34 7.52 -7.76 -8.85
CA ASP A 34 6.83 -8.56 -7.81
C ASP A 34 7.48 -8.39 -6.42
N ALA A 35 8.81 -8.41 -6.36
CA ALA A 35 9.54 -8.18 -5.12
C ALA A 35 9.36 -6.75 -4.59
N GLY A 36 9.47 -5.74 -5.47
CA GLY A 36 9.31 -4.33 -5.12
C GLY A 36 7.89 -4.02 -4.62
N PHE A 37 6.87 -4.57 -5.27
CA PHE A 37 5.47 -4.39 -4.90
C PHE A 37 5.15 -5.05 -3.56
N ARG A 38 5.61 -6.28 -3.33
CA ARG A 38 5.39 -7.00 -2.06
C ARG A 38 6.04 -6.29 -0.87
N LYS A 39 7.24 -5.73 -1.07
CA LYS A 39 8.00 -5.00 -0.04
C LYS A 39 7.38 -3.63 0.24
N ALA A 40 7.03 -2.88 -0.81
CA ALA A 40 6.35 -1.59 -0.69
C ALA A 40 4.97 -1.73 -0.03
N PHE A 41 4.20 -2.76 -0.39
CA PHE A 41 2.91 -3.05 0.24
C PHE A 41 3.02 -3.23 1.76
N ARG A 42 4.01 -4.00 2.22
CA ARG A 42 4.23 -4.21 3.65
C ARG A 42 4.54 -2.89 4.37
N THR A 43 5.40 -2.05 3.78
CA THR A 43 5.72 -0.73 4.33
C THR A 43 4.48 0.18 4.38
N ILE A 44 3.66 0.20 3.32
CA ILE A 44 2.44 1.02 3.26
C ILE A 44 1.42 0.53 4.30
N PHE A 45 1.29 -0.78 4.47
CA PHE A 45 0.41 -1.36 5.47
C PHE A 45 0.83 -0.94 6.88
N ASP A 46 2.11 -1.10 7.23
CA ASP A 46 2.64 -0.71 8.54
C ASP A 46 2.46 0.80 8.79
N ALA A 47 2.69 1.65 7.78
CA ALA A 47 2.48 3.09 7.88
C ALA A 47 1.00 3.45 8.16
N ASN A 48 0.06 2.82 7.46
CA ASN A 48 -1.38 3.04 7.67
C ASN A 48 -1.85 2.56 9.04
N VAL A 49 -1.36 1.40 9.51
CA VAL A 49 -1.67 0.87 10.85
C VAL A 49 -1.18 1.81 11.93
N THR A 50 0.06 2.28 11.83
CA THR A 50 0.64 3.23 12.81
C THR A 50 -0.16 4.54 12.83
N THR A 51 -0.61 5.01 11.67
CA THR A 51 -1.46 6.21 11.55
C THR A 51 -2.85 5.98 12.16
N LEU A 52 -3.42 4.78 12.02
CA LEU A 52 -4.71 4.44 12.64
C LEU A 52 -4.62 4.44 14.17
N ILE A 53 -3.50 3.96 14.73
CA ILE A 53 -3.22 4.01 16.17
C ILE A 53 -3.14 5.47 16.63
N ALA A 54 -2.47 6.33 15.87
CA ALA A 54 -2.43 7.77 16.17
C ALA A 54 -3.82 8.41 16.09
N ALA A 55 -4.64 8.03 15.11
CA ALA A 55 -6.02 8.50 14.97
C ALA A 55 -6.89 8.08 16.16
N LEU A 56 -6.73 6.83 16.65
CA LEU A 56 -7.41 6.34 17.84
C LEU A 56 -6.98 7.11 19.10
N ALA A 57 -5.69 7.40 19.25
CA ALA A 57 -5.20 8.23 20.34
C ALA A 57 -5.78 9.66 20.27
N LEU A 58 -5.81 10.27 19.08
CA LEU A 58 -6.44 11.58 18.86
C LEU A 58 -7.94 11.57 19.11
N PHE A 59 -8.63 10.47 18.83
CA PHE A 59 -10.04 10.32 19.13
C PHE A 59 -10.29 10.21 20.64
N TYR A 60 -9.43 9.50 21.37
CA TYR A 60 -9.58 9.30 22.81
C TYR A 60 -9.19 10.54 23.63
N PHE A 61 -8.05 11.17 23.29
CA PHE A 61 -7.52 12.33 24.00
C PHE A 61 -7.95 13.68 23.41
N GLY A 62 -8.43 13.73 22.18
CA GLY A 62 -8.83 14.97 21.52
C GLY A 62 -10.19 15.51 21.96
N SER A 63 -10.37 16.82 21.88
CA SER A 63 -11.62 17.51 22.17
C SER A 63 -12.09 18.37 20.98
N GLY A 64 -13.41 18.55 20.87
CA GLY A 64 -14.05 19.38 19.85
C GLY A 64 -13.63 19.04 18.41
N PRO A 65 -12.93 19.94 17.69
CA PRO A 65 -12.55 19.73 16.28
C PRO A 65 -11.63 18.53 16.03
N ILE A 66 -10.79 18.17 17.01
CA ILE A 66 -9.76 17.12 16.87
C ILE A 66 -10.42 15.73 16.75
N LYS A 67 -11.55 15.51 17.44
CA LYS A 67 -12.33 14.27 17.30
C LYS A 67 -12.93 14.14 15.91
N GLY A 68 -13.48 15.23 15.36
CA GLY A 68 -14.00 15.24 13.99
C GLY A 68 -12.91 14.91 12.96
N PHE A 69 -11.72 15.49 13.13
CA PHE A 69 -10.55 15.17 12.33
C PHE A 69 -10.14 13.69 12.45
N ALA A 70 -10.09 13.14 13.67
CA ALA A 70 -9.73 11.75 13.90
C ALA A 70 -10.69 10.76 13.22
N VAL A 71 -12.00 11.05 13.23
CA VAL A 71 -13.01 10.22 12.56
C VAL A 71 -12.81 10.24 11.03
N THR A 72 -12.65 11.41 10.43
CA THR A 72 -12.40 11.52 8.98
C THR A 72 -11.09 10.87 8.57
N LEU A 73 -10.04 11.01 9.37
CA LEU A 73 -8.75 10.36 9.13
C LEU A 73 -8.88 8.83 9.17
N SER A 74 -9.60 8.31 10.17
CA SER A 74 -9.84 6.88 10.34
C SER A 74 -10.60 6.29 9.15
N ILE A 75 -11.66 6.97 8.68
CA ILE A 75 -12.41 6.55 7.49
C ILE A 75 -11.52 6.56 6.23
N GLY A 76 -10.69 7.59 6.06
CA GLY A 76 -9.75 7.66 4.93
C GLY A 76 -8.71 6.54 4.93
N ILE A 77 -8.18 6.19 6.11
CA ILE A 77 -7.22 5.08 6.25
C ILE A 77 -7.92 3.73 6.01
N LEU A 78 -9.14 3.53 6.50
CA LEU A 78 -9.90 2.30 6.24
C LEU A 78 -10.22 2.12 4.75
N ALA A 79 -10.61 3.18 4.05
CA ALA A 79 -10.82 3.14 2.60
C ALA A 79 -9.52 2.86 1.83
N SER A 80 -8.41 3.46 2.27
CA SER A 80 -7.07 3.20 1.72
C SER A 80 -6.62 1.76 1.95
N MET A 81 -6.79 1.24 3.17
CA MET A 81 -6.49 -0.15 3.52
C MET A 81 -7.35 -1.14 2.75
N PHE A 82 -8.64 -0.85 2.58
CA PHE A 82 -9.52 -1.67 1.74
C PHE A 82 -9.04 -1.72 0.30
N THR A 83 -8.68 -0.56 -0.26
CA THR A 83 -8.06 -0.46 -1.59
C THR A 83 -6.77 -1.28 -1.63
N ALA A 84 -5.92 -1.18 -0.61
CA ALA A 84 -4.67 -1.94 -0.53
C ALA A 84 -4.93 -3.45 -0.52
N ILE A 85 -5.90 -3.96 0.26
CA ILE A 85 -6.24 -5.39 0.32
C ILE A 85 -6.84 -5.87 -1.02
N VAL A 86 -7.79 -5.13 -1.59
CA VAL A 86 -8.48 -5.50 -2.83
C VAL A 86 -7.54 -5.42 -4.03
N VAL A 87 -6.78 -4.33 -4.18
CA VAL A 87 -5.79 -4.17 -5.25
C VAL A 87 -4.68 -5.19 -5.11
N THR A 88 -4.24 -5.52 -3.90
CA THR A 88 -3.21 -6.55 -3.69
C THR A 88 -3.71 -7.95 -4.04
N LYS A 89 -4.97 -8.28 -3.72
CA LYS A 89 -5.58 -9.53 -4.19
C LYS A 89 -5.64 -9.58 -5.71
N ILE A 90 -6.11 -8.51 -6.36
CA ILE A 90 -6.23 -8.43 -7.82
C ILE A 90 -4.86 -8.53 -8.49
N VAL A 91 -3.84 -7.84 -7.97
CA VAL A 91 -2.48 -7.88 -8.52
C VAL A 91 -1.86 -9.26 -8.30
N LEU A 92 -2.00 -9.87 -7.12
CA LEU A 92 -1.51 -11.23 -6.86
C LEU A 92 -2.18 -12.26 -7.78
N GLU A 93 -3.49 -12.14 -8.00
CA GLU A 93 -4.27 -13.02 -8.86
C GLU A 93 -3.92 -12.81 -10.34
N LEU A 94 -3.70 -11.56 -10.77
CA LEU A 94 -3.23 -11.23 -12.11
C LEU A 94 -1.82 -11.77 -12.36
N VAL A 95 -0.90 -11.63 -11.39
CA VAL A 95 0.45 -12.17 -11.47
C VAL A 95 0.43 -13.70 -11.48
N ALA A 96 -0.36 -14.33 -10.61
CA ALA A 96 -0.53 -15.79 -10.60
C ALA A 96 -1.09 -16.31 -11.93
N THR A 97 -2.06 -15.61 -12.51
CA THR A 97 -2.64 -15.94 -13.82
C THR A 97 -1.61 -15.81 -14.94
N ILE A 98 -0.82 -14.74 -14.97
CA ILE A 98 0.26 -14.54 -15.96
C ILE A 98 1.36 -15.62 -15.80
N PHE A 99 1.63 -16.08 -14.58
CA PHE A 99 2.60 -17.13 -14.31
C PHE A 99 2.09 -18.52 -14.76
N LEU A 100 0.83 -18.84 -14.48
CA LEU A 100 0.18 -20.08 -14.96
C LEU A 100 0.08 -20.12 -16.49
N MET A 101 -0.26 -19.01 -17.14
CA MET A 101 -0.24 -18.90 -18.61
C MET A 101 1.14 -19.15 -19.20
N ARG A 102 2.22 -18.79 -18.49
CA ARG A 102 3.59 -19.08 -18.93
C ARG A 102 3.93 -20.58 -18.88
N TYR A 103 3.44 -21.30 -17.88
CA TYR A 103 3.69 -22.73 -17.71
C TYR A 103 2.88 -23.61 -18.68
N SER A 104 1.65 -23.20 -19.04
CA SER A 104 0.82 -23.93 -20.00
C SER A 104 1.29 -23.84 -21.46
N ILE A 105 2.22 -22.94 -21.79
CA ILE A 105 2.82 -22.83 -23.13
C ILE A 105 4.11 -23.67 -23.24
N LEU A 106 4.60 -24.23 -22.13
CA LEU A 106 5.84 -25.01 -22.06
C LEU A 106 5.62 -26.54 -21.98
N ILE A 107 4.36 -26.99 -22.08
CA ILE A 107 3.94 -28.40 -22.21
C ILE A 107 3.13 -28.50 -23.50
#